data_AF-A0A9Q0IHM7-F1
#
_entry.id   AF-A0A9Q0IHM7-F1
#
_cell.length_a   1.000
_cell.length_b   1.000
_cell.length_c   1.000
_cell.angle_alpha   90.00
_cell.angle_beta   90.00
_cell.angle_gamma   90.00
#
_symmetry.space_group_name_H-M   'P 1'
#
loop_
_entity.id
_entity.type
_entity.pdbx_description
1 polymer ?
#
loop_
_entity_poly.entity_id
_entity_poly.type
_entity_poly.pdbx_seq_one_letter_code
_entity_poly.pdbx_strand_id
1 'polypeptide(L)'
;MSFSKAVVEHRGTPTCLICTENVAVHKEYNIKRHYSTRHAEKYAKHQGDEREDRVANLKTCLLRQQASKSKESDAAVEASYVVSEMIAKAGKPFKDGEFIKKCMLQAASIVCPENKGQLSNISLSANTVAERMSDLSVIPMHGQTTAQEIFRQLCDAIVDAGLPWKRFAGITTDGAPSMTGRRNGLVALVRRKLGEEGVEEAIALHCIIHQQALCSKYLKFDNVMSVVVKCINHIRSRGLKQTS
;
A
#
# COMPACT_ATOMS: atom_id res chain seq x y z
N MET A 1 28.63 25.50 -28.18
CA MET A 1 27.81 24.32 -28.56
C MET A 1 26.37 24.72 -28.91
N SER A 2 25.77 24.08 -29.91
CA SER A 2 24.43 24.42 -30.46
C SER A 2 23.30 24.13 -29.46
N PHE A 3 22.28 25.00 -29.47
CA PHE A 3 21.04 24.91 -28.69
C PHE A 3 20.31 23.55 -28.83
N SER A 4 20.63 22.80 -29.88
CA SER A 4 20.08 21.48 -30.19
C SER A 4 20.36 20.39 -29.15
N LYS A 5 21.43 20.49 -28.34
CA LYS A 5 21.77 19.45 -27.35
C LYS A 5 20.89 19.43 -26.08
N ALA A 6 20.11 20.49 -25.83
CA ALA A 6 19.22 20.58 -24.67
C ALA A 6 17.84 19.92 -24.89
N VAL A 7 17.59 19.39 -26.09
CA VAL A 7 16.37 18.68 -26.45
C VAL A 7 16.73 17.27 -26.86
N VAL A 8 16.00 16.29 -26.35
CA VAL A 8 16.19 14.86 -26.68
C VAL A 8 14.87 14.28 -27.16
N GLU A 9 14.96 13.27 -28.02
CA GLU A 9 13.78 12.50 -28.39
C GLU A 9 13.37 11.58 -27.24
N HIS A 10 12.14 11.73 -26.76
CA HIS A 10 11.57 10.95 -25.68
C HIS A 10 10.15 10.50 -26.07
N ARG A 11 9.93 9.17 -26.11
CA ARG A 11 8.64 8.55 -26.50
C ARG A 11 8.10 9.04 -27.86
N GLY A 12 8.99 9.26 -28.83
CA GLY A 12 8.64 9.78 -30.15
C GLY A 12 8.31 11.28 -30.18
N THR A 13 8.57 12.00 -29.08
CA THR A 13 8.35 13.45 -28.99
C THR A 13 9.63 14.18 -28.58
N PRO A 14 9.95 15.34 -29.19
CA PRO A 14 11.10 16.14 -28.80
C PRO A 14 10.85 16.78 -27.42
N THR A 15 11.69 16.50 -26.41
CA THR A 15 11.49 16.98 -25.03
C THR A 15 12.67 17.83 -24.57
N CYS A 16 12.41 18.99 -23.98
CA CYS A 16 13.43 19.85 -23.42
C CYS A 16 13.92 19.32 -22.06
N LEU A 17 15.24 19.14 -21.90
CA LEU A 17 15.84 18.64 -20.66
C LEU A 17 15.82 19.66 -19.51
N ILE A 18 15.57 20.95 -19.78
CA ILE A 18 15.61 22.03 -18.78
C ILE A 18 14.27 22.17 -18.06
N CYS A 19 13.16 22.11 -18.80
CA CYS A 19 11.81 22.26 -18.24
C CYS A 19 10.92 21.02 -18.42
N THR A 20 11.40 19.95 -19.06
CA THR A 20 10.65 18.72 -19.33
C THR A 20 9.40 18.91 -20.20
N GLU A 21 9.24 20.07 -20.86
CA GLU A 21 8.15 20.33 -21.81
C GLU A 21 8.46 19.78 -23.21
N ASN A 22 7.40 19.43 -23.95
CA ASN A 22 7.50 18.98 -25.33
C ASN A 22 7.73 20.16 -26.29
N VAL A 23 8.65 19.98 -27.23
CA VAL A 23 8.87 20.86 -28.37
C VAL A 23 8.16 20.26 -29.57
N ALA A 24 7.30 21.04 -30.22
CA ALA A 24 6.36 20.56 -31.24
C ALA A 24 6.99 19.72 -32.36
N VAL A 25 8.19 20.09 -32.83
CA VAL A 25 8.95 19.33 -33.85
C VAL A 25 10.44 19.51 -33.59
N HIS A 26 11.25 18.46 -33.78
CA HIS A 26 12.72 18.47 -33.64
C HIS A 26 13.41 19.20 -34.81
N LYS A 27 13.03 20.47 -35.02
CA LYS A 27 13.66 21.39 -35.97
C LYS A 27 14.44 22.45 -35.20
N GLU A 28 15.60 22.82 -35.73
CA GLU A 28 16.52 23.76 -35.10
C GLU A 28 15.85 25.10 -34.75
N TYR A 29 14.99 25.61 -35.64
CA TYR A 29 14.19 26.81 -35.38
C TYR A 29 13.30 26.68 -34.13
N ASN A 30 12.59 25.56 -33.96
CA ASN A 30 11.66 25.34 -32.84
C ASN A 30 12.41 25.22 -31.51
N ILE A 31 13.55 24.52 -31.53
CA ILE A 31 14.41 24.35 -30.37
C ILE A 31 15.01 25.71 -29.96
N LYS A 32 15.52 26.47 -30.94
CA LYS A 32 16.09 27.80 -30.71
C LYS A 32 15.05 28.77 -30.18
N ARG A 33 13.83 28.78 -30.74
CA ARG A 33 12.72 29.61 -30.26
C ARG A 33 12.33 29.24 -28.83
N HIS A 34 12.12 27.96 -28.54
CA HIS A 34 11.79 27.48 -27.19
C HIS A 34 12.85 27.89 -26.17
N TYR A 35 14.13 27.69 -26.48
CA TYR A 35 15.21 28.08 -25.58
C TYR A 35 15.26 29.60 -25.39
N SER A 36 15.15 30.37 -26.47
CA SER A 36 15.26 31.83 -26.44
C SER A 36 14.14 32.47 -25.62
N THR A 37 12.91 31.92 -25.67
CA THR A 37 11.77 32.50 -24.96
C THR A 37 11.60 31.99 -23.53
N ARG A 38 12.10 30.80 -23.20
CA ARG A 38 11.88 30.17 -21.88
C ARG A 38 13.12 30.11 -20.99
N HIS A 39 14.31 30.02 -21.57
CA HIS A 39 15.53 29.68 -20.83
C HIS A 39 16.67 30.68 -21.01
N ALA A 40 16.63 31.53 -22.04
CA ALA A 40 17.76 32.42 -22.36
C ALA A 40 18.17 33.33 -21.20
N GLU A 41 17.22 34.02 -20.55
CA GLU A 41 17.55 34.93 -19.44
C GLU A 41 18.22 34.21 -18.26
N LYS A 42 17.70 33.02 -17.90
CA LYS A 42 18.16 32.27 -16.72
C LYS A 42 19.49 31.54 -16.95
N TYR A 43 19.78 31.17 -18.20
CA TYR A 43 20.95 30.36 -18.56
C TYR A 43 21.99 31.09 -19.42
N ALA A 44 21.79 32.38 -19.72
CA ALA A 44 22.76 33.24 -20.40
C ALA A 44 24.14 33.23 -19.73
N LYS A 45 24.17 33.10 -18.39
CA LYS A 45 25.37 33.13 -17.56
C LYS A 45 26.27 31.91 -17.64
N HIS A 46 25.74 30.75 -18.05
CA HIS A 46 26.56 29.55 -18.21
C HIS A 46 27.20 29.60 -19.60
N GLN A 47 28.49 29.29 -19.75
CA GLN A 47 29.17 29.23 -21.05
C GLN A 47 30.15 28.05 -21.08
N GLY A 48 30.49 27.55 -22.27
CA GLY A 48 31.47 26.47 -22.44
C GLY A 48 31.09 25.14 -21.79
N ASP A 49 32.08 24.45 -21.24
CA ASP A 49 32.00 23.08 -20.67
C ASP A 49 30.99 22.96 -19.52
N GLU A 50 30.77 24.04 -18.78
CA GLU A 50 29.80 24.11 -17.69
C GLU A 50 28.35 23.87 -18.17
N ARG A 51 28.06 24.18 -19.45
CA ARG A 51 26.76 23.84 -20.07
C ARG A 51 26.65 22.36 -20.39
N GLU A 52 27.73 21.72 -20.82
CA GLU A 52 27.74 20.31 -21.22
C GLU A 52 27.56 19.41 -20.01
N ASP A 53 28.29 19.67 -18.93
CA ASP A 53 28.13 18.96 -17.66
C ASP A 53 26.72 19.09 -17.11
N ARG A 54 26.09 20.26 -17.25
CA ARG A 54 24.73 20.47 -16.77
C ARG A 54 23.69 19.74 -17.62
N VAL A 55 23.85 19.72 -18.94
CA VAL A 55 22.99 18.94 -19.84
C VAL A 55 23.17 17.44 -19.60
N ALA A 56 24.40 16.97 -19.39
CA ALA A 56 24.69 15.58 -19.03
C ALA A 56 24.04 15.20 -17.69
N ASN A 57 24.17 16.05 -16.67
CA ASN A 57 23.51 15.86 -15.38
C ASN A 57 21.99 15.85 -15.48
N LEU A 58 21.39 16.78 -16.24
CA LEU A 58 19.94 16.80 -16.48
C LEU A 58 19.45 15.55 -17.20
N LYS A 59 20.20 15.05 -18.19
CA LYS A 59 19.92 13.80 -18.88
C LYS A 59 19.97 12.61 -17.92
N THR A 60 20.97 12.55 -17.05
CA THR A 60 21.11 11.51 -16.00
C THR A 60 19.98 11.59 -14.97
N CYS A 61 19.59 12.79 -14.53
CA CYS A 61 18.46 12.99 -13.63
C CYS A 61 17.12 12.58 -14.26
N LEU A 62 16.90 12.88 -15.54
CA LEU A 62 15.68 12.47 -16.26
C LEU A 62 15.59 10.94 -16.40
N LEU A 63 16.72 10.29 -16.71
CA LEU A 63 16.81 8.82 -16.72
C LEU A 63 16.59 8.22 -15.33
N ARG A 64 17.12 8.86 -14.26
CA ARG A 64 16.91 8.43 -12.87
C ARG A 64 15.47 8.63 -12.39
N GLN A 65 14.79 9.71 -12.79
CA GLN A 65 13.37 9.92 -12.51
C GLN A 65 12.47 8.87 -13.20
N GLN A 66 12.90 8.28 -14.31
CA GLN A 66 12.18 7.19 -14.97
C GLN A 66 12.28 5.86 -14.22
N ALA A 67 13.28 5.69 -13.35
CA ALA A 67 13.37 4.51 -12.48
C ALA A 67 12.30 4.51 -11.36
N SER A 68 11.62 5.64 -11.11
CA SER A 68 10.64 5.76 -10.01
C SER A 68 9.17 5.63 -10.45
N LYS A 69 8.86 5.39 -11.72
CA LYS A 69 7.58 4.81 -12.13
C LYS A 69 7.79 3.30 -12.20
N SER A 70 7.25 2.58 -11.22
CA SER A 70 7.37 1.12 -11.14
C SER A 70 7.04 0.49 -12.50
N LYS A 71 8.04 -0.10 -13.15
CA LYS A 71 7.77 -1.20 -14.07
C LYS A 71 7.15 -2.28 -13.19
N GLU A 72 5.83 -2.41 -13.18
CA GLU A 72 5.24 -3.68 -12.78
C GLU A 72 5.92 -4.74 -13.65
N SER A 73 6.45 -5.79 -13.02
CA SER A 73 7.14 -6.85 -13.76
C SER A 73 6.17 -7.42 -14.80
N ASP A 74 6.61 -7.65 -16.04
CA ASP A 74 5.80 -8.31 -17.06
C ASP A 74 5.20 -9.63 -16.53
N ALA A 75 5.96 -10.33 -15.67
CA ALA A 75 5.52 -11.53 -14.96
C ALA A 75 4.37 -11.28 -13.97
N ALA A 76 4.32 -10.10 -13.31
CA ALA A 76 3.22 -9.75 -12.41
C ALA A 76 1.93 -9.49 -13.19
N VAL A 77 2.04 -8.83 -14.35
CA VAL A 77 0.89 -8.62 -15.25
C VAL A 77 0.39 -9.95 -15.79
N GLU A 78 1.29 -10.81 -16.26
CA GLU A 78 0.95 -12.16 -16.73
C GLU A 78 0.25 -12.98 -15.65
N ALA A 79 0.81 -13.03 -14.43
CA ALA A 79 0.20 -13.74 -13.31
C ALA A 79 -1.21 -13.23 -12.99
N SER A 80 -1.45 -11.92 -13.08
CA SER A 80 -2.77 -11.33 -12.80
C SER A 80 -3.85 -11.80 -13.79
N TYR A 81 -3.51 -11.93 -15.08
CA TYR A 81 -4.43 -12.43 -16.10
C TYR A 81 -4.72 -13.92 -15.91
N VAL A 82 -3.69 -14.72 -15.61
CA VAL A 82 -3.85 -16.16 -15.35
C VAL A 82 -4.75 -16.40 -14.14
N VAL A 83 -4.53 -15.69 -13.03
CA VAL A 83 -5.40 -15.78 -11.84
C VAL A 83 -6.84 -15.33 -12.16
N SER A 84 -7.00 -14.26 -12.95
CA SER A 84 -8.33 -13.78 -13.35
C SER A 84 -9.10 -14.80 -14.19
N GLU A 85 -8.41 -15.49 -15.11
CA GLU A 85 -9.00 -16.58 -15.89
C GLU A 85 -9.40 -17.77 -15.00
N MET A 86 -8.57 -18.14 -14.03
CA MET A 86 -8.89 -19.19 -13.06
C MET A 86 -10.14 -18.85 -12.24
N ILE A 87 -10.28 -17.60 -11.81
CA ILE A 87 -11.47 -17.10 -11.10
C ILE A 87 -12.71 -17.22 -11.98
N ALA A 88 -12.63 -16.74 -13.23
CA ALA A 88 -13.73 -16.80 -14.18
C ALA A 88 -14.18 -18.25 -14.46
N LYS A 89 -13.23 -19.19 -14.60
CA LYS A 89 -13.53 -20.61 -14.88
C LYS A 89 -14.05 -21.37 -13.67
N ALA A 90 -13.57 -21.07 -12.47
CA ALA A 90 -13.92 -21.85 -11.29
C ALA A 90 -15.35 -21.60 -10.82
N GLY A 91 -15.87 -20.37 -10.99
CA GLY A 91 -17.21 -19.99 -10.47
C GLY A 91 -17.36 -20.19 -8.95
N LYS A 92 -16.24 -20.35 -8.24
CA LYS A 92 -16.20 -20.65 -6.81
C LYS A 92 -16.32 -19.37 -5.99
N PRO A 93 -16.91 -19.42 -4.79
CA PRO A 93 -16.86 -18.31 -3.85
C PRO A 93 -15.41 -17.95 -3.49
N PHE A 94 -15.11 -16.65 -3.33
CA PHE A 94 -13.79 -16.13 -2.93
C PHE A 94 -13.28 -16.59 -1.54
N LYS A 95 -14.00 -17.51 -0.88
CA LYS A 95 -13.70 -18.09 0.43
C LYS A 95 -13.22 -19.55 0.37
N ASP A 96 -13.16 -20.15 -0.81
CA ASP A 96 -12.65 -21.52 -0.98
C ASP A 96 -11.12 -21.52 -0.88
N GLY A 97 -10.60 -21.95 0.28
CA GLY A 97 -9.16 -21.95 0.57
C GLY A 97 -8.33 -22.81 -0.37
N GLU A 98 -8.85 -23.93 -0.88
CA GLU A 98 -8.17 -24.76 -1.87
C GLU A 98 -8.06 -24.05 -3.22
N PHE A 99 -9.10 -23.31 -3.61
CA PHE A 99 -9.07 -22.48 -4.80
C PHE A 99 -8.07 -21.31 -4.66
N ILE A 100 -8.04 -20.65 -3.51
CA ILE A 100 -7.06 -19.60 -3.19
C ILE A 100 -5.64 -20.16 -3.30
N LYS A 101 -5.39 -21.34 -2.72
CA LYS A 101 -4.07 -22.01 -2.78
C LYS A 101 -3.62 -22.26 -4.22
N LYS A 102 -4.53 -22.74 -5.08
CA LYS A 102 -4.23 -22.96 -6.50
C LYS A 102 -3.84 -21.66 -7.21
N CYS A 103 -4.58 -20.58 -6.97
CA CYS A 103 -4.25 -19.27 -7.54
C CYS A 103 -2.87 -18.77 -7.07
N MET A 104 -2.56 -18.92 -5.78
CA MET A 104 -1.26 -18.54 -5.20
C MET A 104 -0.10 -19.32 -5.84
N LEU A 105 -0.25 -20.64 -6.00
CA LEU A 105 0.80 -21.48 -6.59
C LEU A 105 1.05 -21.17 -8.07
N GLN A 106 0.00 -20.80 -8.80
CA GLN A 106 0.11 -20.42 -10.21
C GLN A 106 0.78 -19.05 -10.35
N ALA A 107 0.39 -18.07 -9.53
CA ALA A 107 1.05 -16.76 -9.50
C ALA A 107 2.53 -16.90 -9.11
N ALA A 108 2.84 -17.75 -8.12
CA ALA A 108 4.21 -18.02 -7.69
C ALA A 108 5.07 -18.64 -8.79
N SER A 109 4.51 -19.55 -9.61
CA SER A 109 5.28 -20.13 -10.72
C SER A 109 5.66 -19.12 -11.81
N ILE A 110 4.98 -17.98 -11.88
CA ILE A 110 5.24 -16.94 -12.87
C ILE A 110 6.15 -15.85 -12.26
N VAL A 111 5.85 -15.43 -11.02
CA VAL A 111 6.50 -14.27 -10.39
C VAL A 111 7.73 -14.63 -9.56
N CYS A 112 7.72 -15.77 -8.86
CA CYS A 112 8.77 -16.18 -7.93
C CYS A 112 8.88 -17.72 -7.81
N PRO A 113 9.33 -18.41 -8.88
CA PRO A 113 9.36 -19.87 -8.92
C PRO A 113 10.14 -20.51 -7.77
N GLU A 114 11.19 -19.84 -7.31
CA GLU A 114 12.05 -20.26 -6.20
C GLU A 114 11.30 -20.40 -4.88
N ASN A 115 10.23 -19.62 -4.68
CA ASN A 115 9.43 -19.62 -3.44
C ASN A 115 8.17 -20.49 -3.55
N LYS A 116 7.90 -21.09 -4.71
CA LYS A 116 6.70 -21.92 -4.93
C LYS A 116 6.58 -23.08 -3.92
N GLY A 117 7.71 -23.72 -3.58
CA GLY A 117 7.74 -24.82 -2.61
C GLY A 117 7.34 -24.40 -1.19
N GLN A 118 7.67 -23.17 -0.79
CA GLN A 118 7.25 -22.64 0.51
C GLN A 118 5.74 -22.37 0.50
N LEU A 119 5.21 -21.84 -0.59
CA LEU A 119 3.79 -21.55 -0.77
C LEU A 119 2.94 -22.83 -0.84
N SER A 120 3.48 -23.94 -1.37
CA SER A 120 2.75 -25.23 -1.39
C SER A 120 2.54 -25.84 -0.01
N ASN A 121 3.40 -25.48 0.95
CA ASN A 121 3.29 -25.96 2.33
C ASN A 121 2.24 -25.19 3.14
N ILE A 122 1.69 -24.09 2.61
CA ILE A 122 0.60 -23.36 3.26
C ILE A 122 -0.67 -24.21 3.16
N SER A 123 -1.15 -24.72 4.30
CA SER A 123 -2.42 -25.43 4.37
C SER A 123 -3.59 -24.44 4.40
N LEU A 124 -4.52 -24.60 3.46
CA LEU A 124 -5.74 -23.80 3.30
C LEU A 124 -7.00 -24.69 3.20
N SER A 125 -6.93 -25.91 3.74
CA SER A 125 -8.12 -26.78 3.83
C SER A 125 -9.19 -26.14 4.71
N ALA A 126 -10.45 -26.49 4.49
CA ALA A 126 -11.56 -25.92 5.28
C ALA A 126 -11.36 -26.08 6.79
N ASN A 127 -10.84 -27.23 7.24
CA ASN A 127 -10.53 -27.49 8.65
C ASN A 127 -9.39 -26.60 9.15
N THR A 128 -8.29 -26.49 8.39
CA THR A 128 -7.16 -25.63 8.76
C THR A 128 -7.59 -24.17 8.83
N VAL A 129 -8.41 -23.72 7.89
CA VAL A 129 -8.93 -22.35 7.86
C VAL A 129 -9.85 -22.10 9.05
N ALA A 130 -10.73 -23.04 9.38
CA ALA A 130 -11.61 -22.93 10.54
C ALA A 130 -10.83 -22.90 11.86
N GLU A 131 -9.83 -23.78 12.02
CA GLU A 131 -8.93 -23.81 13.17
C GLU A 131 -8.16 -22.50 13.30
N ARG A 132 -7.52 -22.02 12.22
CA ARG A 132 -6.81 -20.73 12.23
C ARG A 132 -7.74 -19.54 12.45
N MET A 133 -8.99 -19.60 11.99
CA MET A 133 -9.99 -18.58 12.31
C MET A 133 -10.37 -18.61 13.79
N SER A 134 -10.39 -19.80 14.41
CA SER A 134 -10.53 -19.93 15.87
C SER A 134 -9.31 -19.34 16.60
N ASP A 135 -8.10 -19.54 16.07
CA ASP A 135 -6.89 -18.89 16.59
C ASP A 135 -6.95 -17.36 16.44
N LEU A 136 -7.58 -16.85 15.38
CA LEU A 136 -7.88 -15.44 15.13
C LEU A 136 -9.09 -14.94 15.96
N SER A 137 -9.22 -15.46 17.18
CA SER A 137 -10.35 -15.26 18.10
C SER A 137 -10.88 -13.82 18.12
N VAL A 138 -12.18 -13.67 17.85
CA VAL A 138 -12.92 -12.43 18.06
C VAL A 138 -13.63 -12.54 19.40
N ILE A 139 -13.16 -11.77 20.37
CA ILE A 139 -13.68 -11.83 21.74
C ILE A 139 -14.72 -10.73 21.93
N PRO A 140 -16.00 -11.08 22.10
CA PRO A 140 -17.02 -10.10 22.40
C PRO A 140 -16.77 -9.52 23.80
N MET A 141 -16.73 -8.19 23.89
CA MET A 141 -16.63 -7.48 25.17
C MET A 141 -18.02 -7.00 25.58
N HIS A 142 -18.51 -7.50 26.71
CA HIS A 142 -19.83 -7.13 27.25
C HIS A 142 -19.77 -6.02 28.32
N GLY A 143 -18.55 -5.61 28.72
CA GLY A 143 -18.30 -4.59 29.74
C GLY A 143 -17.81 -3.24 29.17
N GLN A 144 -17.14 -2.45 30.01
CA GLN A 144 -16.53 -1.19 29.58
C GLN A 144 -15.26 -1.44 28.76
N THR A 145 -15.04 -0.64 27.71
CA THR A 145 -13.86 -0.70 26.83
C THR A 145 -12.63 -0.01 27.45
N THR A 146 -12.39 -0.27 28.74
CA THR A 146 -11.20 0.22 29.45
C THR A 146 -9.99 -0.62 29.07
N ALA A 147 -8.79 -0.04 29.21
CA ALA A 147 -7.54 -0.75 28.93
C ALA A 147 -7.39 -2.03 29.77
N GLN A 148 -7.81 -1.98 31.03
CA GLN A 148 -7.70 -3.07 31.98
C GLN A 148 -8.60 -4.24 31.60
N GLU A 149 -9.84 -3.95 31.21
CA GLU A 149 -10.77 -4.99 30.78
C GLU A 149 -10.31 -5.62 29.46
N ILE A 150 -9.87 -4.80 28.49
CA ILE A 150 -9.31 -5.32 27.23
C ILE A 150 -8.07 -6.17 27.50
N PHE A 151 -7.19 -5.74 28.42
CA PHE A 151 -6.00 -6.49 28.80
C PHE A 151 -6.34 -7.81 29.47
N ARG A 152 -7.33 -7.84 30.36
CA ARG A 152 -7.81 -9.09 30.99
C ARG A 152 -8.33 -10.07 29.94
N GLN A 153 -9.19 -9.61 29.04
CA GLN A 153 -9.73 -10.43 27.95
C GLN A 153 -8.61 -10.95 27.03
N LEU A 154 -7.58 -10.15 26.76
CA LEU A 154 -6.41 -10.58 26.00
C LEU A 154 -5.61 -11.67 26.75
N CYS A 155 -5.45 -11.55 28.07
CA CYS A 155 -4.80 -12.59 28.87
C CYS A 155 -5.58 -13.91 28.80
N ASP A 156 -6.89 -13.86 29.03
CA ASP A 156 -7.76 -15.03 28.96
C ASP A 156 -7.68 -15.68 27.57
N ALA A 157 -7.72 -14.88 26.50
CA ALA A 157 -7.55 -15.33 25.12
C ALA A 157 -6.27 -16.11 24.86
N ILE A 158 -5.15 -15.57 25.33
CA ILE A 158 -3.82 -16.14 25.11
C ILE A 158 -3.69 -17.47 25.87
N VAL A 159 -4.25 -17.54 27.09
CA VAL A 159 -4.29 -18.75 27.90
C VAL A 159 -5.18 -19.81 27.27
N ASP A 160 -6.39 -19.44 26.84
CA ASP A 160 -7.36 -20.35 26.20
C ASP A 160 -6.81 -20.90 24.87
N ALA A 161 -6.06 -20.10 24.13
CA ALA A 161 -5.36 -20.53 22.91
C ALA A 161 -4.11 -21.38 23.18
N GLY A 162 -3.73 -21.59 24.46
CA GLY A 162 -2.52 -22.33 24.83
C GLY A 162 -1.22 -21.66 24.34
N LEU A 163 -1.25 -20.35 24.07
CA LEU A 163 -0.12 -19.62 23.52
C LEU A 163 0.76 -19.05 24.64
N PRO A 164 2.08 -19.33 24.64
CA PRO A 164 2.96 -18.73 25.63
C PRO A 164 3.24 -17.27 25.29
N TRP A 165 3.23 -16.40 26.31
CA TRP A 165 3.60 -14.99 26.19
C TRP A 165 4.99 -14.76 25.57
N LYS A 166 5.91 -15.73 25.71
CA LYS A 166 7.23 -15.72 25.06
C LYS A 166 7.19 -15.67 23.54
N ARG A 167 6.06 -16.01 22.92
CA ARG A 167 5.86 -15.94 21.46
C ARG A 167 5.08 -14.70 21.02
N PHE A 168 4.80 -13.77 21.93
CA PHE A 168 4.06 -12.56 21.63
C PHE A 168 4.91 -11.61 20.77
N ALA A 169 4.59 -11.51 19.48
CA ALA A 169 5.38 -10.74 18.52
C ALA A 169 5.03 -9.24 18.48
N GLY A 170 3.75 -8.90 18.70
CA GLY A 170 3.29 -7.53 18.56
C GLY A 170 1.81 -7.33 18.79
N ILE A 171 1.43 -6.06 18.92
CA ILE A 171 0.05 -5.61 19.12
C ILE A 171 -0.26 -4.46 18.15
N THR A 172 -1.42 -4.52 17.50
CA THR A 172 -1.91 -3.43 16.64
C THR A 172 -3.17 -2.83 17.25
N THR A 173 -3.19 -1.52 17.49
CA THR A 173 -4.31 -0.84 18.14
C THR A 173 -4.87 0.31 17.31
N ASP A 174 -6.13 0.69 17.52
CA ASP A 174 -6.81 1.77 16.79
C ASP A 174 -6.52 3.17 17.34
N GLY A 175 -5.52 3.34 18.21
CA GLY A 175 -5.12 4.64 18.71
C GLY A 175 -5.98 5.23 19.83
N ALA A 176 -7.10 4.60 20.20
CA ALA A 176 -7.98 5.13 21.25
C ALA A 176 -7.21 5.33 22.58
N PRO A 177 -7.60 6.29 23.44
CA PRO A 177 -6.89 6.55 24.69
C PRO A 177 -6.76 5.32 25.61
N SER A 178 -7.77 4.44 25.62
CA SER A 178 -7.72 3.15 26.33
C SER A 178 -6.71 2.17 25.75
N MET A 179 -6.28 2.35 24.51
CA MET A 179 -5.28 1.51 23.85
C MET A 179 -3.86 2.07 24.00
N THR A 180 -3.69 3.37 23.75
CA THR A 180 -2.37 4.03 23.62
C THR A 180 -1.92 4.83 24.84
N GLY A 181 -2.75 4.92 25.88
CA GLY A 181 -2.42 5.64 27.11
C GLY A 181 -1.07 5.24 27.72
N ARG A 182 -0.25 6.24 28.09
CA ARG A 182 1.15 6.03 28.52
C ARG A 182 1.30 5.08 29.72
N ARG A 183 0.39 5.14 30.69
CA ARG A 183 0.45 4.32 31.92
C ARG A 183 -0.65 3.25 31.98
N ASN A 184 -1.85 3.62 31.55
CA ASN A 184 -3.06 2.81 31.65
C ASN A 184 -3.68 2.54 30.28
N GLY A 185 -2.89 2.54 29.20
CA GLY A 185 -3.31 2.05 27.89
C GLY A 185 -2.98 0.58 27.73
N LEU A 186 -3.74 -0.14 26.91
CA LEU A 186 -3.52 -1.56 26.62
C LEU A 186 -2.07 -1.86 26.26
N VAL A 187 -1.45 -1.06 25.38
CA VAL A 187 -0.05 -1.26 24.96
C VAL A 187 0.90 -1.16 26.15
N ALA A 188 0.66 -0.25 27.09
CA ALA A 188 1.48 -0.11 28.29
C ALA A 188 1.31 -1.30 29.25
N LEU A 189 0.10 -1.85 29.36
CA LEU A 189 -0.19 -3.03 30.16
C LEU A 189 0.48 -4.29 29.58
N VAL A 190 0.37 -4.48 28.26
CA VAL A 190 1.02 -5.60 27.55
C VAL A 190 2.54 -5.55 27.69
N ARG A 191 3.16 -4.37 27.49
CA ARG A 191 4.61 -4.20 27.69
C ARG A 191 5.07 -4.58 29.10
N ARG A 192 4.29 -4.23 30.13
CA ARG A 192 4.60 -4.60 31.51
C ARG A 192 4.57 -6.12 31.70
N LYS A 193 3.53 -6.77 31.18
CA LYS A 193 3.40 -8.23 31.23
C LYS A 193 4.55 -8.93 30.50
N LEU A 194 4.97 -8.43 29.34
CA LEU A 194 6.12 -8.95 28.62
C LEU A 194 7.43 -8.81 29.40
N GLY A 195 7.59 -7.68 30.12
CA GLY A 195 8.73 -7.47 31.02
C GLY A 195 8.76 -8.47 32.18
N GLU A 196 7.60 -8.82 32.75
CA GLU A 196 7.47 -9.85 33.79
C GLU A 196 7.83 -11.25 33.25
N GLU A 197 7.52 -11.53 31.98
CA GLU A 197 7.78 -12.82 31.31
C GLU A 197 9.20 -12.92 30.69
N GLY A 198 10.01 -11.86 30.81
CA GLY A 198 11.38 -11.80 30.30
C GLY A 198 11.47 -11.78 28.77
N VAL A 199 10.48 -11.20 28.09
CA VAL A 199 10.40 -11.11 26.62
C VAL A 199 10.90 -9.75 26.15
N GLU A 200 11.77 -9.72 25.13
CA GLU A 200 12.18 -8.48 24.46
C GLU A 200 10.95 -7.73 23.88
N GLU A 201 11.09 -6.42 23.71
CA GLU A 201 9.95 -5.53 23.46
C GLU A 201 9.15 -5.93 22.19
N ALA A 202 7.86 -6.25 22.37
CA ALA A 202 6.96 -6.56 21.27
C ALA A 202 6.62 -5.31 20.44
N ILE A 203 6.41 -5.52 19.13
CA ILE A 203 6.13 -4.43 18.20
C ILE A 203 4.73 -3.88 18.45
N ALA A 204 4.62 -2.58 18.78
CA ALA A 204 3.34 -1.89 18.91
C ALA A 204 3.05 -1.05 17.66
N LEU A 205 2.03 -1.45 16.89
CA LEU A 205 1.57 -0.75 15.70
C LEU A 205 0.25 -0.05 15.95
N HIS A 206 0.02 0.96 15.13
CA HIS A 206 -1.25 1.65 15.05
C HIS A 206 -1.97 1.22 13.77
N CYS A 207 -3.25 0.88 13.86
CA CYS A 207 -4.02 0.35 12.74
C CYS A 207 -4.08 1.35 11.57
N ILE A 208 -3.79 0.87 10.36
CA ILE A 208 -3.82 1.67 9.13
C ILE A 208 -5.21 2.27 8.87
N ILE A 209 -6.27 1.58 9.31
CA ILE A 209 -7.66 2.04 9.18
C ILE A 209 -7.90 3.32 9.98
N HIS A 210 -7.31 3.45 11.17
CA HIS A 210 -7.41 4.70 11.93
C HIS A 210 -6.56 5.81 11.32
N GLN A 211 -5.37 5.50 10.77
CA GLN A 211 -4.59 6.52 10.04
C GLN A 211 -5.36 7.03 8.82
N GLN A 212 -6.03 6.15 8.07
CA GLN A 212 -6.90 6.52 6.96
C GLN A 212 -8.10 7.38 7.42
N ALA A 213 -8.74 7.01 8.54
CA ALA A 213 -9.84 7.77 9.13
C ALA A 213 -9.41 9.15 9.69
N LEU A 214 -8.17 9.29 10.16
CA LEU A 214 -7.59 10.58 10.52
C LEU A 214 -7.30 11.41 9.28
N CYS A 215 -6.63 10.83 8.28
CA CYS A 215 -6.32 11.51 7.02
C CYS A 215 -7.58 12.02 6.33
N SER A 216 -8.67 11.25 6.33
CA SER A 216 -9.94 11.68 5.70
C SER A 216 -10.54 12.94 6.35
N LYS A 217 -10.35 13.14 7.66
CA LYS A 217 -10.77 14.38 8.36
C LYS A 217 -9.99 15.61 7.91
N TYR A 218 -8.75 15.44 7.44
CA TYR A 218 -7.89 16.55 7.00
C TYR A 218 -7.94 16.79 5.48
N LEU A 219 -8.28 15.77 4.69
CA LEU A 219 -8.26 15.85 3.22
C LEU A 219 -9.48 16.57 2.60
N LYS A 220 -10.42 17.09 3.39
CA LYS A 220 -11.59 17.88 2.95
C LYS A 220 -12.33 17.28 1.73
N PHE A 221 -12.74 16.02 1.82
CA PHE A 221 -13.50 15.33 0.77
C PHE A 221 -15.03 15.57 0.85
N ASP A 222 -15.48 16.68 1.44
CA ASP A 222 -16.90 16.91 1.74
C ASP A 222 -17.80 16.83 0.50
N ASN A 223 -17.32 17.32 -0.63
CA ASN A 223 -18.01 17.27 -1.91
C ASN A 223 -18.19 15.83 -2.44
N VAL A 224 -17.19 14.96 -2.29
CA VAL A 224 -17.25 13.56 -2.73
C VAL A 224 -18.04 12.70 -1.74
N MET A 225 -17.76 12.84 -0.45
CA MET A 225 -18.44 12.08 0.61
C MET A 225 -19.94 12.40 0.68
N SER A 226 -20.34 13.65 0.44
CA SER A 226 -21.74 14.04 0.33
C SER A 226 -22.48 13.24 -0.76
N VAL A 227 -21.88 13.07 -1.93
CA VAL A 227 -22.47 12.29 -3.03
C VAL A 227 -22.55 10.81 -2.66
N VAL A 228 -21.48 10.24 -2.11
CA VAL A 228 -21.44 8.82 -1.69
C VAL A 228 -22.49 8.53 -0.62
N VAL A 229 -22.61 9.37 0.41
CA VAL A 229 -23.61 9.23 1.48
C VAL A 229 -25.03 9.34 0.93
N LYS A 230 -25.29 10.26 -0.01
CA LYS A 230 -26.60 10.36 -0.68
C LYS A 230 -26.93 9.09 -1.45
N CYS A 231 -25.97 8.52 -2.19
CA CYS A 231 -26.16 7.26 -2.91
C CYS A 231 -26.45 6.09 -1.96
N ILE A 232 -25.67 5.95 -0.87
CA ILE A 232 -25.88 4.90 0.14
C ILE A 232 -27.26 5.04 0.79
N ASN A 233 -27.64 6.25 1.19
CA ASN A 233 -28.95 6.51 1.80
C ASN A 233 -30.08 6.23 0.81
N HIS A 234 -29.90 6.56 -0.47
CA HIS A 234 -30.86 6.22 -1.51
C HIS A 234 -31.05 4.70 -1.63
N ILE A 235 -29.96 3.93 -1.67
CA ILE A 235 -30.00 2.45 -1.72
C ILE A 235 -30.70 1.89 -0.45
N ARG A 236 -30.29 2.33 0.74
CA ARG A 236 -30.86 1.86 2.03
C ARG A 236 -32.35 2.18 2.15
N SER A 237 -32.77 3.38 1.74
CA SER A 237 -34.17 3.82 1.79
C SER A 237 -35.10 3.00 0.87
N ARG A 238 -34.55 2.34 -0.15
CA ARG A 238 -35.29 1.52 -1.11
C ARG A 238 -35.22 0.03 -0.80
N GLY A 239 -34.14 -0.45 -0.18
CA GLY A 239 -34.06 -1.82 0.33
C GLY A 239 -35.01 -2.12 1.49
N LEU A 240 -35.41 -1.11 2.28
CA LEU A 240 -36.34 -1.25 3.41
C LEU A 240 -37.84 -1.20 3.00
N LYS A 241 -38.17 -1.12 1.70
CA LYS A 241 -39.57 -1.04 1.21
C LYS A 241 -40.13 -2.36 0.68
N GLN A 242 -39.46 -3.49 0.88
CA GLN A 242 -39.97 -4.81 0.51
C GLN A 242 -40.05 -5.74 1.72
N THR A 243 -40.99 -5.46 2.63
CA THR A 243 -41.70 -6.48 3.40
C THR A 243 -42.98 -5.85 3.92
N SER A 244 -44.09 -6.11 3.23
CA SER A 244 -45.46 -6.03 3.72
C SER A 244 -46.19 -7.22 3.12
#